data_AF-A0A2H9TPS7-F1
#
_entry.id   AF-A0A2H9TPS7-F1
#
_cell.length_a   1.000
_cell.length_b   1.000
_cell.length_c   1.000
_cell.angle_alpha   90.00
_cell.angle_beta   90.00
_cell.angle_gamma   90.00
#
_symmetry.space_group_name_H-M   'P 1'
#
loop_
_entity.id
_entity.type
_entity.pdbx_description
1 polymer ?
#
loop_
_entity_poly.entity_id
_entity_poly.type
_entity_poly.pdbx_seq_one_letter_code
_entity_poly.pdbx_strand_id
1 'polypeptide(L)'
;MIDVEATLNVVKTLAEKNDLARREEYILATGYKHVWETANGLAIDALAQRYREWLTSASVVIDPTQLETDETDILPELAAGLKKIAEYSIHSDLRADIMGCYGEVRSNYMLQTLQILFRNIDTTIKGTYTRGTHPFIVAVREFFRMAQREAQFAAQVLSTNCVADAVRRAIAHPADLVKMGAETVSTKVHKASAKHEFVDQIWLFDVIEVFNDMYVECLDVDVKETVRPALVSVTTAGVDFMKELMDDVQGTSRSIGTLTAAANATVFEQTSAVLNCLKKMLEYERIIEALLSSWSHKQWDYIVGPIATDAQNFATALYYQDLLKGLEIVIEKYSHGYKRPMVSVLFQLNNYNHILRSCAPLAHILVDGEGKYAEIVDSLQGEYVGYWRHTAALLEDGSQRAAGSPPKERLKQFSAELEEHVKSQEGCAVPDAELRMTLIEKVQHEVTAVFIPFYNLYPIPIHFHL
;
A
#
# COMPACT_ATOMS: atom_id res chain seq x y z
N MET A 1 46.05 41.46 -48.15
CA MET A 1 46.01 41.45 -46.67
C MET A 1 44.74 42.19 -46.30
N ILE A 2 43.69 41.43 -45.96
CA ILE A 2 42.33 41.96 -45.84
C ILE A 2 42.19 42.49 -44.42
N ASP A 3 41.69 43.72 -44.31
CA ASP A 3 41.43 44.38 -43.02
C ASP A 3 40.22 43.70 -42.34
N VAL A 4 40.56 42.75 -41.48
CA VAL A 4 39.62 41.94 -40.69
C VAL A 4 38.72 42.83 -39.83
N GLU A 5 39.24 43.97 -39.38
CA GLU A 5 38.54 44.89 -38.46
C GLU A 5 37.49 45.73 -39.21
N ALA A 6 37.81 46.17 -40.43
CA ALA A 6 36.83 46.79 -41.32
C ALA A 6 35.68 45.84 -41.69
N THR A 7 35.99 44.55 -41.89
CA THR A 7 34.99 43.52 -42.24
C THR A 7 34.07 43.20 -41.07
N LEU A 8 34.63 43.10 -39.85
CA LEU A 8 33.84 42.90 -38.62
C LEU A 8 32.89 44.07 -38.32
N ASN A 9 33.30 45.31 -38.60
CA ASN A 9 32.46 46.50 -38.41
C ASN A 9 31.30 46.57 -39.40
N VAL A 10 31.50 46.18 -40.66
CA VAL A 10 30.42 46.09 -41.66
C VAL A 10 29.42 44.98 -41.30
N VAL A 11 29.91 43.83 -40.81
CA VAL A 11 29.06 42.73 -40.36
C VAL A 11 28.23 43.13 -39.12
N LYS A 12 28.79 43.87 -38.16
CA LYS A 12 28.05 44.46 -37.04
C LYS A 12 26.95 45.42 -37.52
N THR A 13 27.27 46.31 -38.45
CA THR A 13 26.34 47.31 -38.99
C THR A 13 25.19 46.68 -39.79
N LEU A 14 25.46 45.57 -40.50
CA LEU A 14 24.44 44.80 -41.24
C LEU A 14 23.58 43.94 -40.31
N ALA A 15 24.15 43.43 -39.21
CA ALA A 15 23.40 42.71 -38.18
C ALA A 15 22.41 43.63 -37.45
N GLU A 16 22.75 44.90 -37.23
CA GLU A 16 21.88 45.91 -36.61
C GLU A 16 20.66 46.28 -37.48
N LYS A 17 20.72 46.06 -38.80
CA LYS A 17 19.67 46.48 -39.75
C LYS A 17 18.70 45.37 -40.19
N ASN A 18 18.90 44.14 -39.71
CA ASN A 18 18.01 42.99 -39.92
C ASN A 18 17.56 42.72 -41.38
N ASP A 19 18.38 43.09 -42.36
CA ASP A 19 18.11 42.90 -43.79
C ASP A 19 18.90 41.68 -44.30
N LEU A 20 18.34 40.48 -44.08
CA LEU A 20 18.96 39.20 -44.42
C LEU A 20 19.30 39.08 -45.91
N ALA A 21 18.43 39.59 -46.79
CA ALA A 21 18.55 39.41 -48.24
C ALA A 21 19.74 40.18 -48.83
N ARG A 22 19.95 41.44 -48.40
CA ARG A 22 21.12 42.22 -48.80
C ARG A 22 22.43 41.69 -48.24
N ARG A 23 22.37 41.00 -47.10
CA ARG A 23 23.52 40.43 -46.42
C ARG A 23 24.08 39.25 -47.20
N GLU A 24 23.22 38.35 -47.67
CA GLU A 24 23.61 37.20 -48.51
C GLU A 24 24.18 37.66 -49.86
N GLU A 25 23.57 38.66 -50.49
CA GLU A 25 24.02 39.22 -51.77
C GLU A 25 25.43 39.85 -51.66
N TYR A 26 25.73 40.56 -50.56
CA TYR A 26 27.04 41.15 -50.30
C TYR A 26 28.13 40.10 -49.98
N ILE A 27 27.78 39.06 -49.23
CA ILE A 27 28.70 37.96 -48.88
C ILE A 27 29.10 37.15 -50.12
N LEU A 28 28.14 36.92 -51.03
CA LEU A 28 28.37 36.27 -52.32
C LEU A 28 29.22 37.14 -53.25
N ALA A 29 28.97 38.46 -53.29
CA ALA A 29 29.68 39.40 -54.15
C ALA A 29 31.15 39.65 -53.76
N THR A 30 31.52 39.39 -52.50
CA THR A 30 32.83 39.76 -51.94
C THR A 30 33.78 38.58 -51.72
N GLY A 31 33.33 37.33 -51.94
CA GLY A 31 34.16 36.13 -51.77
C GLY A 31 34.45 35.75 -50.31
N TYR A 32 33.80 36.42 -49.34
CA TYR A 32 34.03 36.21 -47.89
C TYR A 32 33.17 35.13 -47.26
N LYS A 33 32.51 34.28 -48.06
CA LYS A 33 31.63 33.22 -47.58
C LYS A 33 32.26 32.38 -46.46
N HIS A 34 33.50 31.91 -46.65
CA HIS A 34 34.22 31.12 -45.63
C HIS A 34 34.50 31.89 -44.33
N VAL A 35 34.85 33.18 -44.42
CA VAL A 35 35.12 34.02 -43.23
C VAL A 35 33.83 34.26 -42.46
N TRP A 36 32.73 34.48 -43.16
CA TRP A 36 31.42 34.68 -42.56
C TRP A 36 30.89 33.38 -41.92
N GLU A 37 30.97 32.25 -42.61
CA GLU A 37 30.57 30.94 -42.07
C GLU A 37 31.36 30.60 -40.80
N THR A 38 32.66 30.86 -40.79
CA THR A 38 33.52 30.66 -39.61
C THR A 38 33.12 31.59 -38.46
N ALA A 39 32.92 32.89 -38.72
CA ALA A 39 32.53 33.86 -37.70
C ALA A 39 31.11 33.59 -37.14
N ASN A 40 30.20 33.14 -38.01
CA ASN A 40 28.84 32.77 -37.62
C ASN A 40 28.84 31.50 -36.74
N GLY A 41 29.64 30.49 -37.10
CA GLY A 41 29.84 29.30 -36.26
C GLY A 41 30.36 29.65 -34.86
N LEU A 42 31.42 30.46 -34.77
CA LEU A 42 31.97 30.92 -33.48
C LEU A 42 30.96 31.72 -32.65
N ALA A 43 30.11 32.52 -33.28
CA ALA A 43 29.06 33.28 -32.59
C ALA A 43 27.95 32.37 -32.06
N ILE A 44 27.54 31.35 -32.84
CA ILE A 44 26.56 30.33 -32.43
C ILE A 44 27.10 29.56 -31.22
N ASP A 45 28.35 29.09 -31.28
CA ASP A 45 28.99 28.37 -30.17
C ASP A 45 29.06 29.23 -28.90
N ALA A 46 29.43 30.51 -29.03
CA ALA A 46 29.48 31.43 -27.90
C ALA A 46 28.10 31.68 -27.28
N LEU A 47 27.04 31.75 -28.09
CA LEU A 47 25.66 31.90 -27.59
C LEU A 47 25.18 30.62 -26.88
N ALA A 48 25.47 29.44 -27.44
CA ALA A 48 25.15 28.16 -26.81
C ALA A 48 25.85 28.02 -25.44
N GLN A 49 27.14 28.35 -25.38
CA GLN A 49 27.92 28.34 -24.14
C GLN A 49 27.34 29.33 -23.12
N ARG A 50 27.04 30.56 -23.55
CA ARG A 50 26.47 31.58 -22.66
C ARG A 50 25.12 31.17 -22.10
N TYR A 51 24.27 30.56 -22.93
CA TYR A 51 22.99 30.00 -22.50
C TYR A 51 23.18 28.93 -21.42
N ARG A 52 24.12 28.00 -21.63
CA ARG A 52 24.46 26.96 -20.66
C ARG A 52 24.89 27.55 -19.32
N GLU A 53 25.83 28.49 -19.33
CA GLU A 53 26.35 29.14 -18.11
C GLU A 53 25.24 29.81 -17.29
N TRP A 54 24.36 30.56 -17.96
CA TRP A 54 23.23 31.22 -17.32
C TRP A 54 22.22 30.21 -16.78
N LEU A 55 21.88 29.19 -17.56
CA LEU A 55 20.93 28.17 -17.15
C LEU A 55 21.45 27.36 -15.96
N THR A 56 22.73 26.99 -15.95
CA THR A 56 23.37 26.31 -14.82
C THR A 56 23.35 27.20 -13.57
N SER A 57 23.62 28.49 -13.71
CA SER A 57 23.55 29.45 -12.60
C SER A 57 22.13 29.58 -12.01
N ALA A 58 21.10 29.38 -12.84
CA ALA A 58 19.70 29.37 -12.43
C ALA A 58 19.21 28.02 -11.86
N SER A 59 20.02 26.97 -11.93
CA SER A 59 19.63 25.59 -11.62
C SER A 59 20.36 25.06 -10.39
N VAL A 60 20.31 25.83 -9.29
CA VAL A 60 20.96 25.48 -8.03
C VAL A 60 20.15 24.42 -7.30
N VAL A 61 20.77 23.28 -6.99
CA VAL A 61 20.15 22.19 -6.22
C VAL A 61 19.64 22.70 -4.89
N ILE A 62 18.39 22.38 -4.57
CA ILE A 62 17.73 22.76 -3.33
C ILE A 62 17.53 21.50 -2.49
N ASP A 63 17.63 21.62 -1.16
CA ASP A 63 17.21 20.55 -0.27
C ASP A 63 15.68 20.61 -0.11
N PRO A 64 14.92 19.65 -0.68
CA PRO A 64 13.46 19.67 -0.61
C PRO A 64 12.92 19.46 0.82
N THR A 65 13.77 19.03 1.76
CA THR A 65 13.37 18.90 3.17
C THR A 65 13.38 20.22 3.94
N GLN A 66 13.96 21.28 3.37
CA GLN A 66 14.13 22.58 4.02
C GLN A 66 13.27 23.70 3.38
N LEU A 67 12.49 23.38 2.35
CA LEU A 67 11.62 24.32 1.66
C LEU A 67 10.31 24.52 2.43
N GLU A 68 10.15 25.68 3.09
CA GLU A 68 8.90 26.08 3.75
C GLU A 68 7.94 26.86 2.81
N THR A 69 8.42 27.38 1.67
CA THR A 69 7.64 28.24 0.74
C THR A 69 7.99 28.04 -0.74
N ASP A 70 7.04 28.39 -1.61
CA ASP A 70 6.99 28.16 -3.06
C ASP A 70 7.94 29.02 -3.94
N GLU A 71 8.99 29.62 -3.36
CA GLU A 71 9.80 30.60 -4.08
C GLU A 71 11.11 30.01 -4.62
N THR A 72 11.14 29.78 -5.94
CA THR A 72 12.38 29.78 -6.71
C THR A 72 12.28 30.87 -7.77
N ASP A 73 12.33 32.13 -7.34
CA ASP A 73 12.41 33.26 -8.26
C ASP A 73 13.79 33.27 -8.91
N ILE A 74 13.83 33.07 -10.23
CA ILE A 74 15.01 33.39 -11.03
C ILE A 74 15.13 34.91 -11.07
N LEU A 75 16.36 35.42 -10.97
CA LEU A 75 16.63 36.83 -11.19
C LEU A 75 16.04 37.25 -12.55
N PRO A 76 15.13 38.25 -12.61
CA PRO A 76 14.41 38.62 -13.82
C PRO A 76 15.31 38.92 -15.04
N GLU A 77 16.51 39.47 -14.78
CA GLU A 77 17.51 39.77 -15.80
C GLU A 77 18.05 38.50 -16.49
N LEU A 78 18.23 37.42 -15.73
CA LEU A 78 18.75 36.16 -16.24
C LEU A 78 17.69 35.40 -17.06
N ALA A 79 16.43 35.44 -16.61
CA ALA A 79 15.30 34.90 -17.36
C ALA A 79 15.12 35.62 -18.72
N ALA A 80 15.21 36.96 -18.73
CA ALA A 80 15.14 37.75 -19.96
C ALA A 80 16.29 37.44 -20.93
N GLY A 81 17.51 37.25 -20.41
CA GLY A 81 18.68 36.87 -21.20
C GLY A 81 18.52 35.49 -21.85
N LEU A 82 18.10 34.49 -21.09
CA LEU A 82 17.83 33.13 -21.59
C LEU A 82 16.76 33.14 -22.68
N LYS A 83 15.63 33.84 -22.44
CA LYS A 83 14.54 33.95 -23.40
C LYS A 83 14.98 34.56 -24.72
N LYS A 84 15.79 35.63 -24.68
CA LYS A 84 16.29 36.28 -25.88
C LYS A 84 17.15 35.35 -26.75
N ILE A 85 18.00 34.53 -26.12
CA ILE A 85 18.81 33.53 -26.84
C ILE A 85 17.92 32.42 -27.40
N ALA A 86 16.93 31.95 -26.64
CA ALA A 86 16.00 30.92 -27.08
C ALA A 86 15.12 31.37 -28.26
N GLU A 87 14.64 32.61 -28.26
CA GLU A 87 13.88 33.20 -29.37
C GLU A 87 14.73 33.34 -30.64
N TYR A 88 16.00 33.74 -30.51
CA TYR A 88 16.94 33.78 -31.62
C TYR A 88 17.21 32.38 -32.20
N SER A 89 17.25 31.36 -31.34
CA SER A 89 17.53 29.98 -31.76
C SER A 89 16.47 29.39 -32.71
N ILE A 90 15.23 29.91 -32.72
CA ILE A 90 14.15 29.40 -33.60
C ILE A 90 14.53 29.49 -35.08
N HIS A 91 15.31 30.52 -35.44
CA HIS A 91 15.65 30.86 -36.82
C HIS A 91 17.08 30.47 -37.20
N SER A 92 17.75 29.65 -36.39
CA SER A 92 19.14 29.23 -36.62
C SER A 92 19.38 27.76 -36.26
N ASP A 93 20.52 27.22 -36.67
CA ASP A 93 20.94 25.85 -36.34
C ASP A 93 21.14 25.64 -34.81
N LEU A 94 21.16 26.72 -34.04
CA LEU A 94 21.32 26.76 -32.58
C LEU A 94 20.18 26.08 -31.80
N ARG A 95 19.01 25.86 -32.41
CA ARG A 95 17.83 25.30 -31.72
C ARG A 95 18.12 23.94 -31.06
N ALA A 96 18.80 23.05 -31.77
CA ALA A 96 19.08 21.71 -31.26
C ALA A 96 19.98 21.77 -30.02
N ASP A 97 21.00 22.62 -30.06
CA ASP A 97 21.96 22.80 -28.96
C ASP A 97 21.30 23.43 -27.73
N ILE A 98 20.43 24.43 -27.93
CA ILE A 98 19.69 25.08 -26.83
C ILE A 98 18.73 24.10 -26.16
N MET A 99 17.99 23.31 -26.95
CA MET A 99 17.06 22.31 -26.42
C MET A 99 17.79 21.14 -25.74
N GLY A 100 18.91 20.70 -26.29
CA GLY A 100 19.78 19.69 -25.68
C GLY A 100 20.36 20.19 -24.36
N CYS A 101 20.92 21.40 -24.36
CA CYS A 101 21.47 22.04 -23.18
C CYS A 101 20.41 22.25 -22.09
N TYR A 102 19.22 22.70 -22.48
CA TYR A 102 18.11 22.88 -21.53
C TYR A 102 17.75 21.56 -20.85
N GLY A 103 17.48 20.54 -21.65
CA GLY A 103 17.13 19.20 -21.15
C GLY A 103 18.21 18.67 -20.22
N GLU A 104 19.48 18.74 -20.60
CA GLU A 104 20.59 18.24 -19.80
C GLU A 104 20.73 18.97 -18.45
N VAL A 105 20.79 20.30 -18.45
CA VAL A 105 21.03 21.09 -17.23
C VAL A 105 19.85 20.96 -16.26
N ARG A 106 18.62 21.09 -16.76
CA ARG A 106 17.41 21.04 -15.93
C ARG A 106 17.10 19.64 -15.42
N SER A 107 17.30 18.62 -16.26
CA SER A 107 17.20 17.22 -15.84
C SER A 107 18.19 16.87 -14.73
N ASN A 108 19.45 17.29 -14.85
CA ASN A 108 20.46 17.07 -13.81
C ASN A 108 20.11 17.79 -12.49
N TYR A 109 19.60 19.02 -12.56
CA TYR A 109 19.14 19.76 -11.38
C TYR A 109 17.99 19.03 -10.65
N MET A 110 16.97 18.62 -11.40
CA MET A 110 15.84 17.87 -10.86
C MET A 110 16.29 16.53 -10.26
N LEU A 111 17.16 15.82 -10.99
CA LEU A 111 17.69 14.53 -10.56
C LEU A 111 18.43 14.65 -9.22
N GLN A 112 19.36 15.59 -9.10
CA GLN A 112 20.15 15.78 -7.88
C GLN A 112 19.28 16.15 -6.68
N THR A 113 18.26 16.99 -6.91
CA THR A 113 17.27 17.37 -5.87
C THR A 113 16.46 16.16 -5.40
N LEU A 114 15.91 15.38 -6.33
CA LEU A 114 15.08 14.22 -6.00
C LEU A 114 15.88 13.07 -5.41
N GLN A 115 17.14 12.87 -5.83
CA GLN A 115 18.01 11.81 -5.29
C GLN A 115 18.13 11.88 -3.75
N ILE A 116 18.06 13.09 -3.16
CA ILE A 116 18.07 13.28 -1.71
C ILE A 116 16.88 12.55 -1.04
N LEU A 117 15.69 12.66 -1.64
CA LEU A 117 14.46 12.03 -1.13
C LEU A 117 14.42 10.53 -1.46
N PHE A 118 14.79 10.15 -2.68
CA PHE A 118 14.71 8.76 -3.15
C PHE A 118 15.69 7.82 -2.43
N ARG A 119 16.77 8.36 -1.83
CA ARG A 119 17.77 7.58 -1.09
C ARG A 119 17.20 6.75 0.07
N ASN A 120 16.10 7.19 0.66
CA ASN A 120 15.56 6.60 1.90
C ASN A 120 14.23 5.85 1.70
N ILE A 121 13.85 5.51 0.45
CA ILE A 121 12.57 4.84 0.17
C ILE A 121 12.45 3.46 0.80
N ASP A 122 13.56 2.71 0.88
CA ASP A 122 13.55 1.37 1.47
C ASP A 122 13.51 1.37 3.01
N THR A 123 13.56 2.54 3.66
CA THR A 123 13.58 2.61 5.12
C THR A 123 12.37 1.89 5.73
N THR A 124 12.63 1.01 6.70
CA THR A 124 11.57 0.32 7.43
C THR A 124 10.82 1.34 8.27
N ILE A 125 9.50 1.41 8.08
CA ILE A 125 8.62 2.21 8.93
C ILE A 125 8.71 1.62 10.34
N LYS A 126 9.23 2.41 11.29
CA LYS A 126 9.31 2.02 12.71
C LYS A 126 8.15 2.66 13.46
N GLY A 127 7.38 1.84 14.18
CA GLY A 127 6.23 2.30 14.95
C GLY A 127 4.96 2.43 14.12
N THR A 128 3.99 3.20 14.60
CA THR A 128 2.69 3.38 13.95
C THR A 128 2.84 4.21 12.68
N TYR A 129 2.47 3.62 11.54
CA TYR A 129 2.44 4.33 10.26
C TYR A 129 1.45 5.49 10.32
N THR A 130 1.86 6.66 9.81
CA THR A 130 0.98 7.81 9.63
C THR A 130 0.69 8.00 8.15
N ARG A 131 -0.58 8.16 7.77
CA ARG A 131 -1.00 8.35 6.39
C ARG A 131 -0.30 9.55 5.73
N GLY A 132 0.12 9.38 4.48
CA GLY A 132 0.82 10.36 3.67
C GLY A 132 2.30 10.56 4.01
N THR A 133 2.88 9.76 4.93
CA THR A 133 4.25 9.95 5.42
C THR A 133 5.29 8.97 4.86
N HIS A 134 4.89 7.99 4.05
CA HIS A 134 5.85 7.07 3.43
C HIS A 134 6.88 7.88 2.59
N PRO A 135 8.19 7.60 2.68
CA PRO A 135 9.22 8.39 1.97
C PRO A 135 9.00 8.46 0.45
N PHE A 136 8.49 7.38 -0.16
CA PHE A 136 8.12 7.38 -1.58
C PHE A 136 6.99 8.39 -1.88
N ILE A 137 5.98 8.53 -1.02
CA ILE A 137 4.92 9.53 -1.19
C ILE A 137 5.51 10.94 -1.21
N VAL A 138 6.40 11.24 -0.26
CA VAL A 138 7.09 12.54 -0.18
C VAL A 138 7.88 12.81 -1.46
N ALA A 139 8.63 11.81 -1.94
CA ALA A 139 9.47 11.93 -3.12
C ALA A 139 8.65 12.11 -4.41
N VAL A 140 7.54 11.39 -4.57
CA VAL A 140 6.66 11.52 -5.74
C VAL A 140 5.91 12.85 -5.74
N ARG A 141 5.45 13.33 -4.57
CA ARG A 141 4.86 14.68 -4.44
C ARG A 141 5.83 15.75 -4.93
N GLU A 142 7.09 15.65 -4.51
CA GLU A 142 8.10 16.61 -4.95
C GLU A 142 8.40 16.50 -6.44
N PHE A 143 8.42 15.29 -7.02
CA PHE A 143 8.54 15.11 -8.46
C PHE A 143 7.44 15.86 -9.23
N PHE A 144 6.16 15.70 -8.86
CA PHE A 144 5.06 16.40 -9.54
C PHE A 144 5.15 17.92 -9.39
N ARG A 145 5.50 18.40 -8.19
CA ARG A 145 5.72 19.84 -7.94
C ARG A 145 6.86 20.39 -8.79
N MET A 146 7.98 19.69 -8.85
CA MET A 146 9.13 20.09 -9.67
C MET A 146 8.76 20.08 -11.16
N ALA A 147 8.01 19.10 -11.65
CA ALA A 147 7.56 19.06 -13.03
C ALA A 147 6.63 20.25 -13.38
N GLN A 148 5.72 20.61 -12.48
CA GLN A 148 4.87 21.80 -12.64
C GLN A 148 5.69 23.09 -12.66
N ARG A 149 6.63 23.26 -11.72
CA ARG A 149 7.55 24.41 -11.69
C ARG A 149 8.43 24.46 -12.94
N GLU A 150 8.85 23.31 -13.45
CA GLU A 150 9.65 23.22 -14.67
C GLU A 150 8.87 23.69 -15.89
N ALA A 151 7.58 23.37 -16.01
CA ALA A 151 6.72 23.90 -17.06
C ALA A 151 6.58 25.43 -17.00
N GLN A 152 6.42 25.98 -15.79
CA GLN A 152 6.38 27.43 -15.59
C GLN A 152 7.72 28.09 -15.94
N PHE A 153 8.83 27.50 -15.50
CA PHE A 153 10.17 27.98 -15.79
C PHE A 153 10.47 27.96 -17.30
N ALA A 154 10.19 26.84 -17.97
CA ALA A 154 10.33 26.69 -19.42
C ALA A 154 9.56 27.78 -20.17
N ALA A 155 8.32 28.07 -19.77
CA ALA A 155 7.52 29.12 -20.39
C ALA A 155 8.09 30.54 -20.21
N GLN A 156 8.89 30.78 -19.17
CA GLN A 156 9.55 32.06 -18.94
C GLN A 156 10.84 32.22 -19.76
N VAL A 157 11.59 31.14 -19.99
CA VAL A 157 12.94 31.20 -20.58
C VAL A 157 13.04 30.65 -22.00
N LEU A 158 11.96 30.03 -22.52
CA LEU A 158 11.90 29.48 -23.87
C LEU A 158 10.76 30.07 -24.69
N SER A 159 10.86 29.88 -25.99
CA SER A 159 9.80 30.15 -26.96
C SER A 159 8.64 29.17 -26.77
N THR A 160 7.40 29.64 -26.90
CA THR A 160 6.17 28.86 -26.62
C THR A 160 6.10 27.52 -27.35
N ASN A 161 6.61 27.45 -28.58
CA ASN A 161 6.64 26.23 -29.40
C ASN A 161 7.67 25.18 -28.96
N CYS A 162 8.56 25.52 -28.02
CA CYS A 162 9.62 24.65 -27.52
C CYS A 162 9.37 24.16 -26.09
N VAL A 163 8.44 24.78 -25.35
CA VAL A 163 8.18 24.49 -23.93
C VAL A 163 7.87 23.02 -23.69
N ALA A 164 6.93 22.42 -24.44
CA ALA A 164 6.53 21.03 -24.23
C ALA A 164 7.68 20.04 -24.44
N ASP A 165 8.48 20.20 -25.51
CA ASP A 165 9.63 19.34 -25.77
C ASP A 165 10.74 19.53 -24.71
N ALA A 166 10.94 20.76 -24.23
CA ALA A 166 11.91 21.08 -23.20
C ALA A 166 11.54 20.42 -21.85
N VAL A 167 10.28 20.55 -21.44
CA VAL A 167 9.77 19.90 -20.21
C VAL A 167 9.92 18.39 -20.32
N ARG A 168 9.51 17.79 -21.45
CA ARG A 168 9.66 16.34 -21.67
C ARG A 168 11.11 15.88 -21.52
N ARG A 169 12.08 16.64 -22.06
CA ARG A 169 13.52 16.33 -21.92
C ARG A 169 14.01 16.51 -20.48
N ALA A 170 13.55 17.55 -19.78
CA ALA A 170 13.96 17.83 -18.41
C ALA A 170 13.46 16.75 -17.43
N ILE A 171 12.23 16.26 -17.57
CA ILE A 171 11.64 15.30 -16.61
C ILE A 171 12.04 13.85 -16.86
N ALA A 172 12.53 13.50 -18.06
CA ALA A 172 12.71 12.12 -18.50
C ALA A 172 13.57 11.28 -17.54
N HIS A 173 14.75 11.79 -17.17
CA HIS A 173 15.67 11.07 -16.28
C HIS A 173 15.27 11.15 -14.78
N PRO A 174 14.81 12.31 -14.25
CA PRO A 174 14.17 12.37 -12.93
C PRO A 174 13.04 11.37 -12.74
N ALA A 175 12.22 11.13 -13.78
CA ALA A 175 11.12 10.17 -13.71
C ALA A 175 11.60 8.71 -13.58
N ASP A 176 12.82 8.39 -14.00
CA ASP A 176 13.40 7.06 -13.78
C ASP A 176 13.62 6.79 -12.27
N LEU A 177 13.87 7.82 -11.45
CA LEU A 177 13.88 7.67 -10.00
C LEU A 177 12.51 7.23 -9.46
N VAL A 178 11.43 7.81 -10.00
CA VAL A 178 10.05 7.43 -9.64
C VAL A 178 9.79 5.97 -9.97
N LYS A 179 10.22 5.52 -11.16
CA LYS A 179 10.10 4.11 -11.60
C LYS A 179 10.89 3.17 -10.69
N MET A 180 12.16 3.47 -10.41
CA MET A 180 13.00 2.66 -9.51
C MET A 180 12.45 2.64 -8.07
N GLY A 181 11.91 3.77 -7.60
CA GLY A 181 11.27 3.86 -6.28
C GLY A 181 10.02 2.98 -6.19
N ALA A 182 9.19 3.00 -7.23
CA ALA A 182 8.01 2.12 -7.34
C ALA A 182 8.42 0.64 -7.32
N GLU A 183 9.43 0.24 -8.11
CA GLU A 183 9.95 -1.13 -8.11
C GLU A 183 10.49 -1.56 -6.74
N THR A 184 11.15 -0.65 -6.02
CA THR A 184 11.67 -0.89 -4.66
C THR A 184 10.52 -1.15 -3.68
N VAL A 185 9.49 -0.30 -3.71
CA VAL A 185 8.28 -0.46 -2.89
C VAL A 185 7.58 -1.79 -3.20
N SER A 186 7.33 -2.08 -4.48
CA SER A 186 6.69 -3.34 -4.92
C SER A 186 7.48 -4.56 -4.46
N THR A 187 8.81 -4.56 -4.66
CA THR A 187 9.68 -5.67 -4.24
C THR A 187 9.66 -5.90 -2.74
N LYS A 188 9.63 -4.83 -1.94
CA LYS A 188 9.57 -4.91 -0.48
C LYS A 188 8.27 -5.59 -0.02
N VAL A 189 7.14 -5.21 -0.61
CA VAL A 189 5.84 -5.82 -0.28
C VAL A 189 5.81 -7.29 -0.67
N HIS A 190 6.23 -7.66 -1.90
CA HIS A 190 6.28 -9.07 -2.30
C HIS A 190 7.19 -9.91 -1.38
N LYS A 191 8.34 -9.37 -0.95
CA LYS A 191 9.23 -10.07 0.01
C LYS A 191 8.58 -10.29 1.37
N ALA A 192 7.78 -9.33 1.84
CA ALA A 192 7.05 -9.43 3.11
C ALA A 192 5.86 -10.40 2.99
N SER A 193 5.08 -10.34 1.91
CA SER A 193 4.01 -11.29 1.64
C SER A 193 4.51 -12.73 1.54
N ALA A 194 5.67 -12.97 0.91
CA ALA A 194 6.30 -14.29 0.85
C ALA A 194 6.72 -14.82 2.24
N LYS A 195 6.82 -13.94 3.24
CA LYS A 195 7.05 -14.29 4.66
C LYS A 195 5.76 -14.29 5.48
N HIS A 196 4.61 -14.08 4.85
CA HIS A 196 3.30 -13.95 5.50
C HIS A 196 3.16 -12.72 6.43
N GLU A 197 3.96 -11.67 6.19
CA GLU A 197 4.00 -10.43 6.98
C GLU A 197 3.09 -9.35 6.37
N PHE A 198 1.77 -9.57 6.34
CA PHE A 198 0.84 -8.70 5.61
C PHE A 198 0.47 -7.39 6.33
N VAL A 199 0.22 -7.46 7.65
CA VAL A 199 -0.34 -6.35 8.44
C VAL A 199 0.52 -5.08 8.42
N ASP A 200 1.84 -5.25 8.28
CA ASP A 200 2.80 -4.15 8.26
C ASP A 200 3.03 -3.57 6.86
N GLN A 201 2.41 -4.12 5.81
CA GLN A 201 2.52 -3.62 4.44
C GLN A 201 1.28 -2.85 3.95
N ILE A 202 0.28 -2.65 4.82
CA ILE A 202 -0.97 -1.94 4.47
C ILE A 202 -0.72 -0.48 4.05
N TRP A 203 0.41 0.12 4.45
CA TRP A 203 0.86 1.43 3.96
C TRP A 203 0.99 1.48 2.42
N LEU A 204 1.08 0.34 1.73
CA LEU A 204 1.08 0.30 0.27
C LEU A 204 -0.19 0.91 -0.31
N PHE A 205 -1.36 0.70 0.31
CA PHE A 205 -2.61 1.26 -0.18
C PHE A 205 -2.60 2.79 -0.15
N ASP A 206 -1.98 3.38 0.87
CA ASP A 206 -1.77 4.83 0.94
C ASP A 206 -0.83 5.33 -0.17
N VAL A 207 0.25 4.59 -0.44
CA VAL A 207 1.16 4.90 -1.55
C VAL A 207 0.42 4.92 -2.88
N ILE A 208 -0.36 3.88 -3.16
CA ILE A 208 -1.13 3.77 -4.41
C ILE A 208 -2.14 4.90 -4.51
N GLU A 209 -2.89 5.14 -3.44
CA GLU A 209 -3.95 6.14 -3.41
C GLU A 209 -3.41 7.56 -3.65
N VAL A 210 -2.39 7.96 -2.89
CA VAL A 210 -1.81 9.31 -3.02
C VAL A 210 -1.12 9.48 -4.37
N PHE A 211 -0.43 8.45 -4.89
CA PHE A 211 0.18 8.52 -6.20
C PHE A 211 -0.88 8.62 -7.31
N ASN A 212 -1.96 7.86 -7.21
CA ASN A 212 -3.06 7.93 -8.17
C ASN A 212 -3.73 9.31 -8.15
N ASP A 213 -4.00 9.88 -6.97
CA ASP A 213 -4.64 11.21 -6.87
C ASP A 213 -3.75 12.29 -7.52
N MET A 214 -2.43 12.29 -7.25
CA MET A 214 -1.50 13.20 -7.93
C MET A 214 -1.45 12.99 -9.44
N TYR A 215 -1.48 11.74 -9.89
CA TYR A 215 -1.52 11.41 -11.31
C TYR A 215 -2.80 11.94 -11.97
N VAL A 216 -3.95 11.83 -11.30
CA VAL A 216 -5.24 12.35 -11.77
C VAL A 216 -5.22 13.88 -11.84
N GLU A 217 -4.76 14.55 -10.79
CA GLU A 217 -4.66 16.01 -10.69
C GLU A 217 -3.66 16.61 -11.68
N CYS A 218 -2.64 15.85 -12.09
CA CYS A 218 -1.68 16.28 -13.10
C CYS A 218 -2.37 16.55 -14.45
N LEU A 219 -2.30 17.80 -14.91
CA LEU A 219 -2.85 18.25 -16.19
C LEU A 219 -1.89 18.02 -17.37
N ASP A 220 -0.59 17.90 -17.10
CA ASP A 220 0.42 17.69 -18.13
C ASP A 220 0.45 16.22 -18.57
N VAL A 221 0.14 15.98 -19.85
CA VAL A 221 0.06 14.63 -20.43
C VAL A 221 1.44 13.97 -20.54
N ASP A 222 2.48 14.72 -20.87
CA ASP A 222 3.84 14.17 -21.00
C ASP A 222 4.37 13.70 -19.64
N VAL A 223 4.09 14.48 -18.58
CA VAL A 223 4.42 14.07 -17.20
C VAL A 223 3.68 12.79 -16.81
N LYS A 224 2.36 12.71 -17.06
CA LYS A 224 1.55 11.52 -16.77
C LYS A 224 2.10 10.28 -17.47
N GLU A 225 2.28 10.33 -18.78
CA GLU A 225 2.74 9.16 -19.55
C GLU A 225 4.13 8.68 -19.09
N THR A 226 4.99 9.60 -18.65
CA THR A 226 6.34 9.25 -18.18
C THR A 226 6.31 8.46 -16.86
N VAL A 227 5.39 8.78 -15.94
CA VAL A 227 5.28 8.11 -14.62
C VAL A 227 4.22 7.01 -14.55
N ARG A 228 3.35 6.90 -15.56
CA ARG A 228 2.31 5.86 -15.66
C ARG A 228 2.86 4.45 -15.38
N PRO A 229 4.01 4.00 -15.93
CA PRO A 229 4.54 2.66 -15.64
C PRO A 229 4.84 2.43 -14.16
N ALA A 230 5.28 3.46 -13.44
CA ALA A 230 5.56 3.38 -12.00
C ALA A 230 4.27 3.23 -11.20
N LEU A 231 3.21 3.95 -11.57
CA LEU A 231 1.89 3.83 -10.94
C LEU A 231 1.27 2.44 -11.19
N VAL A 232 1.38 1.93 -12.43
CA VAL A 232 0.96 0.56 -12.75
C VAL A 232 1.72 -0.46 -11.91
N SER A 233 3.03 -0.27 -11.70
CA SER A 233 3.85 -1.18 -10.88
C SER A 233 3.36 -1.27 -9.43
N VAL A 234 3.19 -0.14 -8.72
CA VAL A 234 2.71 -0.16 -7.32
C VAL A 234 1.27 -0.66 -7.22
N THR A 235 0.43 -0.35 -8.20
CA THR A 235 -0.96 -0.82 -8.26
C THR A 235 -1.01 -2.35 -8.43
N THR A 236 -0.17 -2.90 -9.31
CA THR A 236 -0.04 -4.36 -9.49
C THR A 236 0.42 -5.04 -8.20
N ALA A 237 1.39 -4.45 -7.49
CA ALA A 237 1.82 -4.98 -6.20
C ALA A 237 0.70 -4.98 -5.15
N GLY A 238 -0.17 -3.96 -5.14
CA GLY A 238 -1.32 -3.90 -4.21
C GLY A 238 -2.34 -5.00 -4.46
N VAL A 239 -2.56 -5.35 -5.72
CA VAL A 239 -3.43 -6.46 -6.10
C VAL A 239 -2.80 -7.78 -5.72
N ASP A 240 -1.54 -7.98 -6.07
CA ASP A 240 -0.85 -9.22 -5.79
C ASP A 240 -0.74 -9.46 -4.28
N PHE A 241 -0.56 -8.41 -3.48
CA PHE A 241 -0.71 -8.46 -2.02
C PHE A 241 -2.06 -9.04 -1.60
N MET A 242 -3.17 -8.58 -2.18
CA MET A 242 -4.50 -9.09 -1.84
C MET A 242 -4.71 -10.54 -2.30
N LYS A 243 -4.14 -10.94 -3.43
CA LYS A 243 -4.16 -12.34 -3.88
C LYS A 243 -3.36 -13.24 -2.94
N GLU A 244 -2.13 -12.83 -2.61
CA GLU A 244 -1.24 -13.56 -1.71
C GLU A 244 -1.84 -13.69 -0.31
N LEU A 245 -2.53 -12.65 0.18
CA LEU A 245 -3.29 -12.72 1.44
C LEU A 245 -4.42 -13.74 1.36
N MET A 246 -5.19 -13.75 0.27
CA MET A 246 -6.25 -14.74 0.06
C MET A 246 -5.68 -16.17 0.03
N ASP A 247 -4.60 -16.39 -0.72
CA ASP A 247 -3.95 -17.68 -0.84
C ASP A 247 -3.32 -18.15 0.50
N ASP A 248 -2.81 -17.23 1.32
CA ASP A 248 -2.34 -17.54 2.68
C ASP A 248 -3.47 -18.00 3.59
N VAL A 249 -4.59 -17.27 3.58
CA VAL A 249 -5.75 -17.57 4.42
C VAL A 249 -6.42 -18.88 4.02
N GLN A 250 -6.48 -19.18 2.73
CA GLN A 250 -7.02 -20.47 2.24
C GLN A 250 -6.05 -21.64 2.48
N GLY A 251 -4.82 -21.37 2.95
CA GLY A 251 -3.82 -22.40 3.19
C GLY A 251 -3.22 -22.99 1.92
N THR A 252 -3.40 -22.33 0.77
CA THR A 252 -2.85 -22.72 -0.53
C THR A 252 -1.33 -22.52 -0.56
N SER A 253 -0.80 -21.55 0.19
CA SER A 253 0.64 -21.21 0.22
C SER A 253 1.43 -21.84 1.38
N ARG A 254 0.77 -22.36 2.44
CA ARG A 254 1.45 -22.94 3.62
C ARG A 254 1.61 -24.45 3.53
N SER A 255 2.81 -24.95 3.83
CA SER A 255 3.02 -26.39 4.01
C SER A 255 2.33 -26.87 5.29
N ILE A 256 1.45 -27.87 5.13
CA ILE A 256 0.63 -28.46 6.21
C ILE A 256 1.49 -28.99 7.39
N GLY A 257 2.76 -29.34 7.13
CA GLY A 257 3.66 -29.93 8.13
C GLY A 257 4.26 -28.97 9.18
N THR A 258 4.06 -27.66 9.04
CA THR A 258 4.63 -26.64 9.97
C THR A 258 3.62 -26.09 10.97
N LEU A 259 2.37 -26.53 10.87
CA LEU A 259 1.26 -25.92 11.56
C LEU A 259 0.80 -26.84 12.70
N THR A 260 1.11 -26.44 13.93
CA THR A 260 0.57 -27.11 15.13
C THR A 260 -0.61 -26.31 15.64
N ALA A 261 -1.76 -26.97 15.84
CA ALA A 261 -2.87 -26.35 16.54
C ALA A 261 -2.36 -25.86 17.91
N ALA A 262 -2.85 -24.70 18.37
CA ALA A 262 -2.41 -24.15 19.64
C ALA A 262 -2.71 -25.17 20.75
N ALA A 263 -1.67 -25.67 21.42
CA ALA A 263 -1.81 -26.78 22.37
C ALA A 263 -2.84 -26.50 23.49
N ASN A 264 -3.12 -25.21 23.74
CA ASN A 264 -4.05 -24.71 24.75
C ASN A 264 -5.43 -24.29 24.19
N ALA A 265 -5.78 -24.63 22.95
CA ALA A 265 -7.06 -24.28 22.33
C ALA A 265 -7.39 -22.77 22.31
N THR A 266 -6.40 -21.89 22.42
CA THR A 266 -6.60 -20.42 22.35
C THR A 266 -6.91 -19.95 20.92
N VAL A 267 -7.12 -18.64 20.74
CA VAL A 267 -7.28 -18.01 19.43
C VAL A 267 -6.05 -18.29 18.57
N PHE A 268 -6.28 -18.72 17.34
CA PHE A 268 -5.24 -19.01 16.38
C PHE A 268 -4.61 -17.71 15.86
N GLU A 269 -3.28 -17.68 15.75
CA GLU A 269 -2.55 -16.47 15.35
C GLU A 269 -3.02 -15.94 13.99
N GLN A 270 -3.31 -16.83 13.04
CA GLN A 270 -3.81 -16.44 11.72
C GLN A 270 -5.17 -15.75 11.82
N THR A 271 -6.05 -16.17 12.74
CA THR A 271 -7.34 -15.52 12.96
C THR A 271 -7.14 -14.06 13.38
N SER A 272 -6.26 -13.80 14.35
CA SER A 272 -5.95 -12.42 14.76
C SER A 272 -5.25 -11.62 13.66
N ALA A 273 -4.30 -12.22 12.93
CA ALA A 273 -3.59 -11.55 11.85
C ALA A 273 -4.53 -11.09 10.72
N VAL A 274 -5.43 -11.98 10.27
CA VAL A 274 -6.41 -11.69 9.22
C VAL A 274 -7.37 -10.59 9.66
N LEU A 275 -7.96 -10.71 10.86
CA LEU A 275 -8.92 -9.72 11.36
C LEU A 275 -8.26 -8.34 11.56
N ASN A 276 -7.01 -8.29 12.00
CA ASN A 276 -6.26 -7.04 12.09
C ASN A 276 -5.96 -6.44 10.71
N CYS A 277 -5.66 -7.28 9.71
CA CYS A 277 -5.48 -6.83 8.33
C CYS A 277 -6.77 -6.22 7.78
N LEU A 278 -7.91 -6.92 7.91
CA LEU A 278 -9.21 -6.43 7.48
C LEU A 278 -9.58 -5.09 8.14
N LYS A 279 -9.37 -4.96 9.46
CA LYS A 279 -9.65 -3.71 10.19
C LYS A 279 -8.81 -2.54 9.68
N LYS A 280 -7.51 -2.74 9.46
CA LYS A 280 -6.63 -1.69 8.95
C LYS A 280 -6.91 -1.36 7.48
N MET A 281 -7.33 -2.35 6.69
CA MET A 281 -7.73 -2.14 5.30
C MET A 281 -8.96 -1.22 5.18
N LEU A 282 -9.86 -1.17 6.16
CA LEU A 282 -10.98 -0.21 6.16
C LEU A 282 -10.54 1.26 6.08
N GLU A 283 -9.32 1.60 6.52
CA GLU A 283 -8.80 2.97 6.39
C GLU A 283 -8.58 3.39 4.92
N TYR A 284 -8.62 2.42 4.00
CA TYR A 284 -8.32 2.55 2.57
C TYR A 284 -9.44 2.01 1.67
N GLU A 285 -10.70 2.04 2.14
CA GLU A 285 -11.87 1.49 1.43
C GLU A 285 -11.94 1.90 -0.05
N ARG A 286 -11.79 3.20 -0.35
CA ARG A 286 -11.91 3.72 -1.73
C ARG A 286 -10.93 3.05 -2.69
N ILE A 287 -9.65 2.98 -2.31
CA ILE A 287 -8.63 2.40 -3.18
C ILE A 287 -8.75 0.88 -3.22
N ILE A 288 -9.11 0.22 -2.11
CA ILE A 288 -9.31 -1.23 -2.07
C ILE A 288 -10.47 -1.66 -2.96
N GLU A 289 -11.61 -0.96 -2.91
CA GLU A 289 -12.75 -1.24 -3.79
C GLU A 289 -12.36 -1.13 -5.28
N ALA A 290 -11.57 -0.11 -5.63
CA ALA A 290 -11.06 0.07 -6.99
C ALA A 290 -10.10 -1.07 -7.41
N LEU A 291 -9.17 -1.47 -6.54
CA LEU A 291 -8.23 -2.55 -6.80
C LEU A 291 -8.94 -3.92 -6.92
N LEU A 292 -9.99 -4.17 -6.13
CA LEU A 292 -10.75 -5.42 -6.17
C LEU A 292 -11.68 -5.49 -7.38
N SER A 293 -12.34 -4.38 -7.72
CA SER A 293 -13.19 -4.30 -8.91
C SER A 293 -12.38 -4.56 -10.18
N SER A 294 -11.22 -3.95 -10.32
CA SER A 294 -10.31 -4.17 -11.44
C SER A 294 -9.70 -5.58 -11.47
N TRP A 295 -9.45 -6.20 -10.31
CA TRP A 295 -9.01 -7.60 -10.25
C TRP A 295 -10.02 -8.55 -10.88
N SER A 296 -11.31 -8.38 -10.58
CA SER A 296 -12.36 -9.21 -11.20
C SER A 296 -12.41 -9.09 -12.72
N HIS A 297 -12.00 -7.94 -13.27
CA HIS A 297 -12.00 -7.64 -14.70
C HIS A 297 -10.62 -7.80 -15.38
N LYS A 298 -9.56 -8.11 -14.62
CA LYS A 298 -8.14 -8.13 -15.06
C LYS A 298 -7.73 -6.85 -15.80
N GLN A 299 -8.23 -5.71 -15.33
CA GLN A 299 -8.21 -4.44 -16.04
C GLN A 299 -7.46 -3.38 -15.22
N TRP A 300 -6.13 -3.47 -15.18
CA TRP A 300 -5.28 -2.61 -14.35
C TRP A 300 -5.25 -1.15 -14.82
N ASP A 301 -5.36 -0.92 -16.13
CA ASP A 301 -5.38 0.42 -16.73
C ASP A 301 -6.54 1.29 -16.22
N TYR A 302 -7.61 0.67 -15.70
CA TYR A 302 -8.80 1.38 -15.21
C TYR A 302 -8.66 1.91 -13.78
N ILE A 303 -7.67 1.42 -13.02
CA ILE A 303 -7.37 1.92 -11.67
C ILE A 303 -6.54 3.19 -11.75
N VAL A 304 -5.69 3.27 -12.79
CA VAL A 304 -4.86 4.43 -13.09
C VAL A 304 -5.76 5.54 -13.64
N GLY A 305 -6.23 6.41 -12.76
CA GLY A 305 -7.20 7.44 -13.13
C GLY A 305 -8.21 7.75 -12.04
N PRO A 306 -9.27 8.53 -12.39
CA PRO A 306 -10.30 8.91 -11.44
C PRO A 306 -10.98 7.68 -10.84
N ILE A 307 -10.91 7.55 -9.51
CA ILE A 307 -11.61 6.49 -8.77
C ILE A 307 -12.99 7.02 -8.37
N ALA A 308 -14.04 6.29 -8.72
CA ALA A 308 -15.41 6.65 -8.35
C ALA A 308 -15.58 6.68 -6.83
N THR A 309 -16.16 7.75 -6.29
CA THR A 309 -16.44 7.92 -4.85
C THR A 309 -17.70 7.19 -4.40
N ASP A 310 -18.58 6.84 -5.33
CA ASP A 310 -19.92 6.31 -5.05
C ASP A 310 -19.97 4.78 -5.21
N ALA A 311 -18.81 4.12 -5.27
CA ALA A 311 -18.76 2.66 -5.37
C ALA A 311 -19.42 2.08 -4.11
N GLN A 312 -20.56 1.40 -4.30
CA GLN A 312 -21.06 0.47 -3.29
C GLN A 312 -19.95 -0.53 -3.07
N ASN A 313 -19.41 -0.64 -1.84
CA ASN A 313 -18.26 -1.46 -1.42
C ASN A 313 -18.46 -2.98 -1.65
N PHE A 314 -18.91 -3.36 -2.83
CA PHE A 314 -19.42 -4.68 -3.18
C PHE A 314 -18.26 -5.64 -3.43
N ALA A 315 -17.23 -5.20 -4.16
CA ALA A 315 -16.04 -6.01 -4.39
C ALA A 315 -15.29 -6.27 -3.07
N THR A 316 -15.21 -5.24 -2.22
CA THR A 316 -14.66 -5.32 -0.86
C THR A 316 -15.45 -6.28 0.01
N ALA A 317 -16.79 -6.18 0.02
CA ALA A 317 -17.65 -7.08 0.77
C ALA A 317 -17.46 -8.55 0.35
N LEU A 318 -17.44 -8.84 -0.95
CA LEU A 318 -17.20 -10.19 -1.47
C LEU A 318 -15.81 -10.72 -1.05
N TYR A 319 -14.77 -9.91 -1.21
CA TYR A 319 -13.40 -10.28 -0.84
C TYR A 319 -13.28 -10.59 0.66
N TYR A 320 -13.89 -9.77 1.52
CA TYR A 320 -13.86 -9.98 2.97
C TYR A 320 -14.64 -11.24 3.36
N GLN A 321 -15.79 -11.49 2.73
CA GLN A 321 -16.54 -12.72 2.94
C GLN A 321 -15.74 -13.96 2.54
N ASP A 322 -15.01 -13.91 1.42
CA ASP A 322 -14.22 -15.05 0.96
C ASP A 322 -12.97 -15.29 1.83
N LEU A 323 -12.33 -14.23 2.34
CA LEU A 323 -11.28 -14.36 3.37
C LEU A 323 -11.81 -15.02 4.64
N LEU A 324 -12.97 -14.59 5.11
CA LEU A 324 -13.59 -15.15 6.31
C LEU A 324 -14.04 -16.61 6.13
N LYS A 325 -14.55 -16.99 4.95
CA LYS A 325 -14.81 -18.39 4.60
C LYS A 325 -13.53 -19.22 4.55
N GLY A 326 -12.45 -18.68 3.98
CA GLY A 326 -11.14 -19.33 3.99
C GLY A 326 -10.66 -19.60 5.42
N LEU A 327 -10.81 -18.59 6.28
CA LEU A 327 -10.48 -18.70 7.70
C LEU A 327 -11.35 -19.73 8.44
N GLU A 328 -12.65 -19.79 8.14
CA GLU A 328 -13.58 -20.82 8.65
C GLU A 328 -13.08 -22.23 8.34
N ILE A 329 -12.74 -22.49 7.08
CA ILE A 329 -12.23 -23.80 6.61
C ILE A 329 -10.93 -24.15 7.35
N VAL A 330 -10.04 -23.17 7.56
CA VAL A 330 -8.81 -23.37 8.32
C VAL A 330 -9.09 -23.68 9.78
N ILE A 331 -9.95 -22.92 10.46
CA ILE A 331 -10.32 -23.19 11.86
C ILE A 331 -10.89 -24.60 12.01
N GLU A 332 -11.80 -24.99 11.12
CA GLU A 332 -12.37 -26.34 11.12
C GLU A 332 -11.32 -27.42 10.87
N LYS A 333 -10.44 -27.25 9.88
CA LYS A 333 -9.37 -28.20 9.60
C LYS A 333 -8.46 -28.43 10.82
N TYR A 334 -8.19 -27.39 11.61
CA TYR A 334 -7.34 -27.50 12.80
C TYR A 334 -8.07 -28.03 14.03
N SER A 335 -9.37 -27.79 14.14
CA SER A 335 -10.18 -28.33 15.24
C SER A 335 -10.16 -29.87 15.24
N HIS A 336 -10.14 -30.48 14.04
CA HIS A 336 -9.98 -31.93 13.88
C HIS A 336 -8.62 -32.49 14.39
N GLY A 337 -7.63 -31.64 14.64
CA GLY A 337 -6.32 -32.03 15.18
C GLY A 337 -6.32 -32.33 16.67
N TYR A 338 -7.35 -31.91 17.42
CA TYR A 338 -7.43 -32.16 18.85
C TYR A 338 -7.93 -33.57 19.15
N LYS A 339 -7.23 -34.28 20.04
CA LYS A 339 -7.60 -35.63 20.47
C LYS A 339 -8.93 -35.69 21.23
N ARG A 340 -9.31 -34.59 21.87
CA ARG A 340 -10.49 -34.51 22.75
C ARG A 340 -11.54 -33.61 22.08
N PRO A 341 -12.75 -34.12 21.80
CA PRO A 341 -13.80 -33.35 21.12
C PRO A 341 -14.15 -32.04 21.84
N MET A 342 -14.26 -32.06 23.16
CA MET A 342 -14.54 -30.84 23.95
C MET A 342 -13.47 -29.75 23.79
N VAL A 343 -12.20 -30.13 23.64
CA VAL A 343 -11.09 -29.18 23.41
C VAL A 343 -11.13 -28.61 21.99
N SER A 344 -11.54 -29.43 21.00
CA SER A 344 -11.81 -28.98 19.63
C SER A 344 -12.91 -27.91 19.59
N VAL A 345 -14.03 -28.16 20.29
CA VAL A 345 -15.14 -27.19 20.38
C VAL A 345 -14.69 -25.90 21.07
N LEU A 346 -13.88 -25.99 22.13
CA LEU A 346 -13.35 -24.81 22.82
C LEU A 346 -12.42 -23.98 21.92
N PHE A 347 -11.58 -24.63 21.11
CA PHE A 347 -10.77 -23.96 20.11
C PHE A 347 -11.63 -23.21 19.08
N GLN A 348 -12.67 -23.86 18.56
CA GLN A 348 -13.62 -23.21 17.64
C GLN A 348 -14.31 -22.02 18.30
N LEU A 349 -14.83 -22.18 19.53
CA LEU A 349 -15.46 -21.12 20.30
C LEU A 349 -14.59 -19.87 20.42
N ASN A 350 -13.32 -20.06 20.80
CA ASN A 350 -12.40 -18.95 20.95
C ASN A 350 -12.19 -18.18 19.64
N ASN A 351 -12.02 -18.88 18.53
CA ASN A 351 -11.79 -18.25 17.22
C ASN A 351 -13.06 -17.59 16.68
N TYR A 352 -14.21 -18.26 16.71
CA TYR A 352 -15.46 -17.69 16.23
C TYR A 352 -15.95 -16.53 17.08
N ASN A 353 -15.78 -16.58 18.40
CA ASN A 353 -16.05 -15.42 19.24
C ASN A 353 -15.11 -14.26 18.91
N HIS A 354 -13.82 -14.52 18.64
CA HIS A 354 -12.89 -13.46 18.23
C HIS A 354 -13.28 -12.81 16.89
N ILE A 355 -13.77 -13.62 15.94
CA ILE A 355 -14.33 -13.13 14.66
C ILE A 355 -15.58 -12.27 14.94
N LEU A 356 -16.55 -12.78 15.71
CA LEU A 356 -17.77 -12.06 16.09
C LEU A 356 -17.46 -10.69 16.71
N ARG A 357 -16.55 -10.63 17.69
CA ARG A 357 -16.12 -9.37 18.33
C ARG A 357 -15.42 -8.43 17.37
N SER A 358 -14.92 -8.94 16.26
CA SER A 358 -14.27 -8.16 15.21
C SER A 358 -15.22 -7.71 14.10
N CYS A 359 -16.46 -8.20 14.07
CA CYS A 359 -17.45 -7.83 13.04
C CYS A 359 -18.00 -6.40 13.21
N ALA A 360 -18.14 -5.89 14.43
CA ALA A 360 -18.70 -4.56 14.69
C ALA A 360 -18.05 -3.42 13.87
N PRO A 361 -16.70 -3.27 13.83
CA PRO A 361 -16.08 -2.25 12.98
C PRO A 361 -16.21 -2.52 11.48
N LEU A 362 -16.60 -3.74 11.08
CA LEU A 362 -16.74 -4.18 9.69
C LEU A 362 -18.21 -4.18 9.24
N ALA A 363 -19.16 -3.74 10.07
CA ALA A 363 -20.60 -3.97 9.86
C ALA A 363 -21.15 -3.37 8.56
N HIS A 364 -20.61 -2.23 8.10
CA HIS A 364 -21.03 -1.62 6.83
C HIS A 364 -20.53 -2.37 5.59
N ILE A 365 -19.51 -3.22 5.75
CA ILE A 365 -18.99 -4.12 4.71
C ILE A 365 -19.61 -5.53 4.84
N LEU A 366 -19.78 -6.01 6.06
CA LEU A 366 -20.24 -7.36 6.42
C LEU A 366 -21.68 -7.36 6.95
N VAL A 367 -22.64 -7.05 6.09
CA VAL A 367 -24.07 -6.83 6.45
C VAL A 367 -24.72 -7.99 7.23
N ASP A 368 -24.25 -9.23 7.06
CA ASP A 368 -24.78 -10.43 7.76
C ASP A 368 -23.72 -11.16 8.62
N GLY A 369 -22.57 -10.52 8.86
CA GLY A 369 -21.47 -11.16 9.58
C GLY A 369 -21.79 -11.41 11.06
N GLU A 370 -22.33 -10.41 11.74
CA GLU A 370 -22.60 -10.48 13.18
C GLU A 370 -23.65 -11.54 13.53
N GLY A 371 -24.77 -11.58 12.79
CA GLY A 371 -25.82 -12.58 12.97
C GLY A 371 -25.29 -14.00 12.75
N LYS A 372 -24.64 -14.25 11.61
CA LYS A 372 -24.04 -15.55 11.28
C LYS A 372 -23.10 -16.05 12.39
N TYR A 373 -22.14 -15.23 12.84
CA TYR A 373 -21.18 -15.69 13.84
C TYR A 373 -21.77 -15.76 15.24
N ALA A 374 -22.79 -14.97 15.57
CA ALA A 374 -23.51 -15.11 16.83
C ALA A 374 -24.21 -16.48 16.91
N GLU A 375 -24.87 -16.92 15.84
CA GLU A 375 -25.50 -18.25 15.76
C GLU A 375 -24.48 -19.39 15.89
N ILE A 376 -23.33 -19.28 15.20
CA ILE A 376 -22.25 -20.27 15.31
C ILE A 376 -21.72 -20.33 16.74
N VAL A 377 -21.46 -19.18 17.37
CA VAL A 377 -20.98 -19.12 18.75
C VAL A 377 -21.99 -19.72 19.72
N ASP A 378 -23.28 -19.39 19.60
CA ASP A 378 -24.31 -19.93 20.49
C ASP A 378 -24.46 -21.46 20.34
N SER A 379 -24.45 -21.96 19.10
CA SER A 379 -24.46 -23.40 18.81
C SER A 379 -23.27 -24.13 19.47
N LEU A 380 -22.05 -23.61 19.29
CA LEU A 380 -20.86 -24.19 19.90
C LEU A 380 -20.85 -24.09 21.43
N GLN A 381 -21.42 -23.02 22.01
CA GLN A 381 -21.61 -22.93 23.46
C GLN A 381 -22.56 -24.02 23.94
N GLY A 382 -23.65 -24.25 23.22
CA GLY A 382 -24.59 -25.33 23.49
C GLY A 382 -23.95 -26.71 23.43
N GLU A 383 -23.10 -26.96 22.42
CA GLU A 383 -22.35 -28.21 22.29
C GLU A 383 -21.36 -28.41 23.45
N TYR A 384 -20.56 -27.39 23.76
CA TYR A 384 -19.59 -27.43 24.85
C TYR A 384 -20.26 -27.73 26.20
N VAL A 385 -21.35 -27.01 26.51
CA VAL A 385 -22.16 -27.23 27.72
C VAL A 385 -22.84 -28.60 27.70
N GLY A 386 -23.21 -29.10 26.51
CA GLY A 386 -23.82 -30.42 26.30
C GLY A 386 -22.98 -31.58 26.81
N TYR A 387 -21.65 -31.51 26.71
CA TYR A 387 -20.79 -32.54 27.30
C TYR A 387 -20.92 -32.60 28.83
N TRP A 388 -20.96 -31.45 29.50
CA TRP A 388 -21.14 -31.39 30.96
C TRP A 388 -22.53 -31.88 31.38
N ARG A 389 -23.56 -31.52 30.61
CA ARG A 389 -24.92 -32.05 30.79
C ARG A 389 -24.97 -33.57 30.63
N HIS A 390 -24.25 -34.12 29.65
CA HIS A 390 -24.14 -35.56 29.42
C HIS A 390 -23.46 -36.28 30.59
N THR A 391 -22.45 -35.68 31.21
CA THR A 391 -21.83 -36.20 32.45
C THR A 391 -22.79 -36.08 33.64
N ALA A 392 -23.45 -34.93 33.81
CA ALA A 392 -24.42 -34.69 34.88
C ALA A 392 -25.58 -35.69 34.85
N ALA A 393 -26.03 -36.10 33.65
CA ALA A 393 -27.09 -37.09 33.46
C ALA A 393 -26.80 -38.45 34.13
N LEU A 394 -25.55 -38.81 34.44
CA LEU A 394 -25.23 -40.00 35.24
C LEU A 394 -25.88 -39.99 36.63
N LEU A 395 -26.13 -38.80 37.17
CA LEU A 395 -26.71 -38.60 38.51
C LEU A 395 -28.23 -38.40 38.48
N GLU A 396 -28.82 -38.21 37.30
CA GLU A 396 -30.25 -37.96 37.15
C GLU A 396 -31.06 -39.27 37.16
N ASP A 397 -32.00 -39.39 38.10
CA ASP A 397 -32.89 -40.55 38.16
C ASP A 397 -33.80 -40.62 36.93
N GLY A 398 -33.84 -41.77 36.26
CA GLY A 398 -34.60 -41.97 35.02
C GLY A 398 -33.85 -41.62 33.73
N SER A 399 -32.62 -41.10 33.84
CA SER A 399 -31.77 -40.93 32.65
C SER A 399 -31.34 -42.30 32.10
N GLN A 400 -31.12 -42.37 30.79
CA GLN A 400 -30.59 -43.59 30.15
C GLN A 400 -29.21 -43.97 30.66
N ARG A 401 -28.40 -42.98 31.09
CA ARG A 401 -27.06 -43.22 31.63
C ARG A 401 -27.08 -43.75 33.06
N ALA A 402 -28.11 -43.39 33.83
CA ALA A 402 -28.30 -43.84 35.21
C ALA A 402 -29.01 -45.21 35.30
N ALA A 403 -29.65 -45.67 34.23
CA ALA A 403 -30.51 -46.85 34.22
C ALA A 403 -29.78 -48.11 34.72
N GLY A 404 -30.36 -48.75 35.74
CA GLY A 404 -29.85 -50.00 36.31
C GLY A 404 -28.61 -49.89 37.22
N SER A 405 -28.02 -48.70 37.36
CA SER A 405 -26.81 -48.49 38.17
C SER A 405 -27.14 -48.01 39.60
N PRO A 406 -26.57 -48.60 40.65
CA PRO A 406 -26.76 -48.12 42.02
C PRO A 406 -26.14 -46.72 42.20
N PRO A 407 -26.67 -45.88 43.11
CA PRO A 407 -26.20 -44.49 43.30
C PRO A 407 -24.68 -44.37 43.52
N LYS A 408 -24.06 -45.28 44.27
CA LYS A 408 -22.60 -45.26 44.49
C LYS A 408 -21.79 -45.47 43.20
N GLU A 409 -22.28 -46.30 42.29
CA GLU A 409 -21.61 -46.56 41.00
C GLU A 409 -21.78 -45.37 40.06
N ARG A 410 -22.98 -44.77 40.03
CA ARG A 410 -23.27 -43.53 39.30
C ARG A 410 -22.35 -42.38 39.74
N LEU A 411 -22.18 -42.18 41.04
CA LEU A 411 -21.27 -41.16 41.58
C LEU A 411 -19.81 -41.42 41.20
N LYS A 412 -19.38 -42.69 41.20
CA LYS A 412 -18.02 -43.07 40.78
C LYS A 412 -17.78 -42.78 39.29
N GLN A 413 -18.74 -43.13 38.43
CA GLN A 413 -18.67 -42.85 36.99
C GLN A 413 -18.67 -41.34 36.72
N PHE A 414 -19.57 -40.60 37.37
CA PHE A 414 -19.61 -39.14 37.30
C PHE A 414 -18.27 -38.51 37.70
N SER A 415 -17.69 -38.94 38.83
CA SER A 415 -16.42 -38.38 39.31
C SER A 415 -15.28 -38.65 38.34
N ALA A 416 -15.21 -39.86 37.76
CA ALA A 416 -14.21 -40.20 36.78
C ALA A 416 -14.32 -39.36 35.48
N GLU A 417 -15.54 -39.16 34.97
CA GLU A 417 -15.77 -38.30 33.81
C GLU A 417 -15.51 -36.83 34.11
N LEU A 418 -15.91 -36.35 35.28
CA LEU A 418 -15.63 -34.99 35.74
C LEU A 418 -14.12 -34.74 35.79
N GLU A 419 -13.35 -35.64 36.42
CA GLU A 419 -11.89 -35.57 36.47
C GLU A 419 -11.26 -35.62 35.08
N GLU A 420 -11.77 -36.45 34.17
CA GLU A 420 -11.29 -36.52 32.80
C GLU A 420 -11.54 -35.20 32.05
N HIS A 421 -12.73 -34.61 32.18
CA HIS A 421 -13.06 -33.32 31.58
C HIS A 421 -12.18 -32.20 32.13
N VAL A 422 -12.03 -32.12 33.45
CA VAL A 422 -11.15 -31.12 34.12
C VAL A 422 -9.72 -31.28 33.60
N LYS A 423 -9.16 -32.49 33.68
CA LYS A 423 -7.79 -32.77 33.22
C LYS A 423 -7.57 -32.44 31.75
N SER A 424 -8.57 -32.67 30.89
CA SER A 424 -8.47 -32.34 29.47
C SER A 424 -8.42 -30.83 29.19
N GLN A 425 -8.85 -30.01 30.16
CA GLN A 425 -9.00 -28.56 30.03
C GLN A 425 -8.03 -27.75 30.92
N GLU A 426 -7.28 -28.38 31.82
CA GLU A 426 -6.29 -27.72 32.70
C GLU A 426 -5.26 -26.88 31.93
N GLY A 427 -4.96 -27.25 30.69
CA GLY A 427 -4.05 -26.52 29.80
C GLY A 427 -4.73 -25.56 28.82
N CYS A 428 -6.06 -25.48 28.82
CA CYS A 428 -6.81 -24.68 27.86
C CYS A 428 -6.94 -23.21 28.29
N ALA A 429 -7.07 -22.32 27.30
CA ALA A 429 -7.26 -20.90 27.54
C ALA A 429 -8.52 -20.38 26.83
N VAL A 430 -9.32 -19.57 27.54
CA VAL A 430 -10.42 -18.78 26.97
C VAL A 430 -10.06 -17.31 27.18
N PRO A 431 -9.47 -16.63 26.18
CA PRO A 431 -8.91 -15.29 26.36
C PRO A 431 -9.98 -14.22 26.60
N ASP A 432 -11.14 -14.36 25.94
CA ASP A 432 -12.28 -13.46 26.13
C ASP A 432 -12.93 -13.68 27.50
N ALA A 433 -12.95 -12.64 28.32
CA ALA A 433 -13.43 -12.74 29.69
C ALA A 433 -14.95 -12.94 29.78
N GLU A 434 -15.73 -12.34 28.89
CA GLU A 434 -17.19 -12.43 28.89
C GLU A 434 -17.65 -13.83 28.46
N LEU A 435 -17.03 -14.37 27.40
CA LEU A 435 -17.23 -15.74 26.97
C LEU A 435 -16.85 -16.72 28.08
N ARG A 436 -15.68 -16.53 28.71
CA ARG A 436 -15.21 -17.39 29.80
C ARG A 436 -16.20 -17.42 30.97
N MET A 437 -16.68 -16.25 31.39
CA MET A 437 -17.68 -16.15 32.48
C MET A 437 -18.99 -16.85 32.09
N THR A 438 -19.49 -16.60 30.88
CA THR A 438 -20.72 -17.23 30.37
C THR A 438 -20.62 -18.75 30.36
N LEU A 439 -19.50 -19.31 29.90
CA LEU A 439 -19.29 -20.75 29.90
C LEU A 439 -19.24 -21.33 31.32
N ILE A 440 -18.53 -20.66 32.24
CA ILE A 440 -18.45 -21.07 33.64
C ILE A 440 -19.85 -21.11 34.27
N GLU A 441 -20.64 -20.05 34.10
CA GLU A 441 -22.00 -19.96 34.65
C GLU A 441 -22.92 -21.05 34.09
N LYS A 442 -22.92 -21.27 32.77
CA LYS A 442 -23.73 -22.31 32.12
C LYS A 442 -23.35 -23.71 32.59
N VAL A 443 -22.04 -24.03 32.66
CA VAL A 443 -21.56 -25.34 33.13
C VAL A 443 -21.88 -25.55 34.61
N GLN A 444 -21.66 -24.55 35.45
CA GLN A 444 -22.00 -24.61 36.86
C GLN A 444 -23.49 -24.88 37.06
N HIS A 445 -24.35 -24.17 36.34
CA HIS A 445 -25.79 -24.37 36.40
C HIS A 445 -26.18 -25.81 36.04
N GLU A 446 -25.72 -26.33 34.90
CA GLU A 446 -26.06 -27.70 34.45
C GLU A 446 -25.59 -28.79 35.42
N VAL A 447 -24.35 -28.68 35.93
CA VAL A 447 -23.80 -29.70 36.82
C VAL A 447 -24.44 -29.62 38.22
N THR A 448 -24.58 -28.42 38.79
CA THR A 448 -25.11 -28.25 40.15
C THR A 448 -26.60 -28.54 40.24
N ALA A 449 -27.38 -28.25 39.18
CA ALA A 449 -28.80 -28.53 39.12
C ALA A 449 -29.12 -30.02 39.31
N VAL A 450 -28.24 -30.92 38.88
CA VAL A 450 -28.40 -32.37 39.05
C VAL A 450 -27.65 -32.89 40.28
N PHE A 451 -26.43 -32.41 40.52
CA PHE A 451 -25.58 -32.89 41.60
C PHE A 451 -26.17 -32.61 42.99
N ILE A 452 -26.70 -31.40 43.23
CA ILE A 452 -27.22 -31.00 44.55
C ILE A 452 -28.41 -31.88 44.97
N PRO A 453 -29.47 -32.07 44.14
CA PRO A 453 -30.55 -32.99 44.47
C PRO A 453 -30.08 -34.43 44.71
N PHE A 454 -29.19 -34.94 43.86
CA PHE A 454 -28.63 -36.29 43.99
C PHE A 454 -27.92 -36.47 45.33
N TYR A 455 -27.06 -35.52 45.72
CA TYR A 455 -26.31 -35.56 46.97
C TYR A 455 -27.22 -35.51 48.21
N ASN A 456 -28.28 -34.70 48.16
CA ASN A 456 -29.25 -34.60 49.25
C ASN A 456 -30.08 -35.89 49.43
N LEU A 457 -30.40 -36.59 48.34
CA LEU A 457 -31.15 -37.86 48.36
C LEU A 457 -30.27 -39.05 48.77
N TYR A 458 -29.00 -39.03 48.36
CA TYR A 458 -28.02 -40.06 48.67
C TYR A 458 -26.84 -39.42 49.40
N PRO A 459 -27.00 -39.07 50.69
CA PRO A 459 -25.89 -38.62 51.54
C PRO A 459 -24.95 -39.79 51.78
N ILE A 460 -24.12 -40.06 50.77
CA ILE A 460 -23.00 -40.96 50.86
C ILE A 460 -21.96 -40.22 51.70
N PRO A 461 -21.32 -40.82 52.71
CA PRO A 461 -20.22 -40.18 53.41
C PRO A 461 -19.08 -39.97 52.40
N ILE A 462 -19.03 -38.80 51.79
CA ILE A 462 -17.98 -38.45 50.84
C ILE A 462 -16.78 -38.00 51.67
N HIS A 463 -15.76 -38.84 51.76
CA HIS A 463 -14.43 -38.39 52.10
C HIS A 463 -13.84 -37.67 50.88
N PHE A 464 -14.20 -36.41 50.69
CA PHE A 464 -13.42 -35.54 49.82
C PHE A 464 -12.09 -35.27 50.52
N HIS A 465 -11.00 -35.84 50.01
CA HIS A 465 -9.69 -35.22 50.16
C HIS A 465 -9.64 -34.11 49.12
N LEU A 466 -10.11 -32.92 49.49
CA LEU A 466 -9.79 -31.68 48.80
C LEU A 466 -8.32 -31.36 48.98
#